data_AF-A0A7C1D839-F1
#
_entry.id   AF-A0A7C1D839-F1
#
_cell.length_a   1.000
_cell.length_b   1.000
_cell.length_c   1.000
_cell.angle_alpha   90.00
_cell.angle_beta   90.00
_cell.angle_gamma   90.00
#
_symmetry.space_group_name_H-M   'P 1'
#
loop_
_entity.id
_entity.type
_entity.pdbx_description
1 polymer ?
#
loop_
_entity_poly.entity_id
_entity_poly.type
_entity_poly.pdbx_seq_one_letter_code
_entity_poly.pdbx_strand_id
1 'polypeptide(L)' 'MNYQGVIIKESLTNKDILKDLQILNTRIEKVTPRHKTPWLKKWTLHSIEVSKNDMPKIAKRISKSLDISHGHWYA' A
#
# COMPACT_ATOMS: atom_id res chain seq x y z
N MET A 1 19.36 -9.88 3.31
CA MET A 1 17.99 -10.41 3.16
C MET A 1 17.07 -9.24 2.95
N ASN A 2 16.23 -9.30 1.91
CA ASN A 2 15.23 -8.28 1.61
C ASN A 2 13.84 -8.84 1.89
N TYR A 3 12.92 -7.98 2.28
CA TYR A 3 11.51 -8.31 2.44
C TYR A 3 10.76 -7.92 1.19
N GLN A 4 9.80 -8.75 0.81
CA GLN A 4 8.86 -8.44 -0.26
C GLN A 4 7.45 -8.33 0.32
N GLY A 5 6.68 -7.41 -0.23
CA GLY A 5 5.32 -7.15 0.22
C GLY A 5 4.50 -6.48 -0.86
N VAL A 6 3.21 -6.31 -0.59
CA VAL A 6 2.29 -5.62 -1.50
C VAL A 6 1.70 -4.42 -0.77
N ILE A 7 1.80 -3.25 -1.39
CA ILE A 7 1.14 -2.03 -0.95
C ILE A 7 -0.03 -1.72 -1.86
N ILE A 8 -1.19 -1.46 -1.28
CA ILE A 8 -2.35 -0.96 -1.99
C ILE A 8 -2.28 0.57 -1.99
N LYS A 9 -2.19 1.18 -3.17
CA LYS A 9 -2.04 2.65 -3.29
C LYS A 9 -3.22 3.40 -2.70
N GLU A 10 -4.42 2.85 -2.84
CA GLU A 10 -5.67 3.45 -2.37
C GLU A 10 -5.80 3.40 -0.84
N SER A 11 -5.04 2.53 -0.15
CA SER A 11 -4.98 2.51 1.31
C SER A 11 -3.98 3.52 1.88
N LEU A 12 -3.34 4.34 1.04
CA LEU A 12 -2.38 5.36 1.46
C LEU A 12 -2.92 6.77 1.23
N THR A 13 -2.94 7.58 2.29
CA THR A 13 -3.17 9.03 2.22
C THR A 13 -1.96 9.74 1.61
N ASN A 14 -0.76 9.40 2.08
CA ASN A 14 0.49 9.91 1.53
C ASN A 14 1.14 8.89 0.56
N LYS A 15 1.07 9.19 -0.75
CA LYS A 15 1.61 8.35 -1.82
C LYS A 15 3.09 8.58 -2.09
N ASP A 16 3.70 9.63 -1.53
CA ASP A 16 5.13 9.90 -1.75
C ASP A 16 6.02 8.81 -1.17
N ILE A 17 5.53 8.04 -0.20
CA ILE A 17 6.25 6.89 0.34
C ILE A 17 6.60 5.84 -0.74
N LEU A 18 5.82 5.75 -1.81
CA LEU A 18 6.08 4.84 -2.93
C LEU A 18 7.34 5.23 -3.73
N LYS A 19 7.77 6.49 -3.67
CA LYS A 19 8.98 6.97 -4.37
C LYS A 19 10.26 6.47 -3.70
N ASP A 20 10.19 6.20 -2.41
CA ASP A 20 11.32 5.73 -1.61
C ASP A 20 11.43 4.20 -1.59
N LEU A 21 10.55 3.51 -2.32
CA LEU A 21 10.45 2.05 -2.35
C LEU A 21 10.80 1.53 -3.73
N GLN A 22 11.49 0.39 -3.76
CA GLN A 22 11.75 -0.31 -5.01
C GLN A 22 10.48 -1.09 -5.40
N ILE A 23 9.76 -0.58 -6.40
CA ILE A 23 8.58 -1.26 -6.95
C ILE A 23 9.05 -2.32 -7.95
N LEU A 24 8.78 -3.59 -7.63
CA LEU A 24 9.07 -4.74 -8.49
C LEU A 24 7.98 -4.95 -9.54
N ASN A 25 6.72 -4.74 -9.18
CA ASN A 25 5.58 -4.95 -10.07
C ASN A 25 4.40 -4.05 -9.68
N THR A 26 3.55 -3.72 -10.64
CA THR A 26 2.28 -3.02 -10.40
C THR A 26 1.15 -3.77 -11.08
N ARG A 27 0.14 -4.16 -10.30
CA ARG A 27 -1.10 -4.74 -10.81
C ARG A 27 -2.26 -3.78 -10.57
N ILE A 28 -3.09 -3.59 -11.58
CA ILE A 28 -4.27 -2.75 -11.50
C ILE A 28 -5.50 -3.63 -11.73
N GLU A 29 -6.40 -3.65 -10.74
CA GLU A 29 -7.63 -4.42 -10.79
C GLU A 29 -8.83 -3.49 -10.69
N LYS A 30 -9.94 -3.82 -11.35
CA LYS A 30 -11.18 -3.06 -11.20
C LYS A 30 -11.85 -3.44 -9.89
N VAL A 31 -12.44 -2.45 -9.21
CA VAL A 31 -13.23 -2.73 -8.01
C VAL A 31 -14.50 -3.46 -8.42
N THR A 32 -14.79 -4.57 -7.74
CA THR A 32 -16.03 -5.33 -7.90
C THR A 32 -16.93 -5.07 -6.70
N PRO A 33 -18.26 -5.23 -6.82
CA PRO A 33 -19.18 -5.09 -5.69
C PRO A 33 -18.81 -5.96 -4.48
N ARG A 34 -18.16 -7.12 -4.73
CA ARG A 34 -17.67 -8.03 -3.68
C ARG A 34 -16.64 -7.39 -2.76
N HIS A 35 -15.86 -6.42 -3.25
CA HIS A 35 -14.83 -5.73 -2.46
C HIS A 35 -15.41 -4.77 -1.41
N LYS A 36 -16.72 -4.46 -1.47
CA LYS A 36 -17.41 -3.56 -0.52
C LYS A 36 -16.72 -2.19 -0.32
N THR A 37 -16.04 -1.70 -1.35
CA THR A 37 -15.32 -0.42 -1.38
C THR A 37 -15.93 0.50 -2.44
N PRO A 38 -17.18 0.97 -2.26
CA PRO A 38 -17.92 1.71 -3.29
C PRO A 38 -17.29 3.05 -3.66
N TRP A 39 -16.43 3.62 -2.80
CA TRP A 39 -15.69 4.85 -3.07
C TRP A 39 -14.46 4.65 -3.98
N LEU A 40 -14.10 3.41 -4.30
CA LEU A 40 -12.94 3.10 -5.15
C LEU A 40 -13.40 2.61 -6.53
N LYS A 41 -12.70 3.08 -7.58
CA LYS A 41 -12.91 2.63 -8.97
C LYS A 41 -11.98 1.49 -9.37
N LYS A 42 -10.81 1.42 -8.75
CA LYS A 42 -9.76 0.45 -9.02
C LYS A 42 -8.89 0.21 -7.79
N TRP A 43 -8.24 -0.93 -7.79
CA TRP A 43 -7.17 -1.32 -6.88
C TRP A 43 -5.84 -1.23 -7.59
N THR A 44 -4.87 -0.55 -7.01
CA THR A 44 -3.49 -0.46 -7.51
C THR A 44 -2.57 -1.13 -6.51
N LEU A 45 -2.10 -2.33 -6.83
CA LEU A 45 -1.24 -3.15 -5.99
C LEU A 45 0.21 -3.02 -6.46
N HIS A 46 1.06 -2.40 -5.63
CA HIS A 46 2.49 -2.30 -5.85
C HIS A 46 3.21 -3.39 -5.07
N SER A 47 3.81 -4.35 -5.77
CA SER A 47 4.76 -5.28 -5.17
C SER A 47 6.07 -4.55 -4.96
N ILE A 48 6.57 -4.53 -3.73
CA ILE A 48 7.76 -3.79 -3.34
C ILE A 48 8.82 -4.73 -2.76
N GLU A 49 10.06 -4.27 -2.80
CA GLU A 49 11.18 -4.85 -2.06
C GLU A 49 11.76 -3.82 -1.09
N VAL A 50 12.07 -4.26 0.14
CA VAL A 50 12.62 -3.42 1.21
C VAL A 50 13.80 -4.14 1.85
N SER A 51 14.91 -3.42 2.02
CA SER A 51 16.05 -3.96 2.75
C SER A 51 15.66 -4.23 4.21
N LYS A 52 16.20 -5.31 4.81
CA LYS A 52 15.93 -5.60 6.24
C LYS A 52 16.31 -4.45 7.17
N ASN A 53 17.33 -3.67 6.82
CA ASN A 53 17.81 -2.53 7.61
C ASN A 53 16.81 -1.36 7.58
N ASP A 54 16.14 -1.14 6.44
CA ASP A 54 15.18 -0.04 6.28
C ASP A 54 13.77 -0.42 6.74
N MET A 55 13.49 -1.71 6.92
CA MET A 55 12.16 -2.23 7.23
C MET A 55 11.49 -1.53 8.44
N PRO A 56 12.15 -1.30 9.59
CA PRO A 56 11.50 -0.63 10.72
C PRO A 56 11.11 0.83 10.39
N LYS A 57 11.95 1.54 9.64
CA LYS A 57 11.71 2.94 9.23
C LYS A 57 10.58 3.01 8.22
N ILE A 58 10.58 2.13 7.23
CA ILE A 58 9.54 2.05 6.21
C ILE A 58 8.20 1.65 6.85
N ALA A 59 8.17 0.63 7.70
CA ALA A 59 6.96 0.21 8.41
C ALA A 59 6.33 1.36 9.20
N LYS A 60 7.15 2.13 9.95
CA LYS A 60 6.69 3.30 10.71
C LYS A 60 6.17 4.42 9.83
N ARG A 61 6.72 4.61 8.62
CA ARG A 61 6.20 5.60 7.67
C ARG A 61 4.91 5.13 7.03
N ILE A 62 4.80 3.85 6.67
CA ILE A 62 3.58 3.25 6.11
C ILE A 62 2.45 3.40 7.12
N SER A 63 2.65 3.03 8.39
CA SER A 63 1.60 3.09 9.40
C SER A 63 1.02 4.49 9.60
N LYS A 64 1.86 5.52 9.47
CA LYS A 64 1.45 6.94 9.50
C LYS A 64 0.79 7.44 8.23
N SER A 65 0.97 6.73 7.12
CA SER A 65 0.47 7.10 5.79
C SER A 65 -0.77 6.30 5.41
N LEU A 66 -1.27 5.40 6.27
CA LEU A 66 -2.48 4.64 6.02
C LEU A 66 -3.71 5.57 6.01
N ASP A 67 -4.66 5.26 5.14
CA ASP A 67 -5.94 5.93 5.09
C ASP A 67 -6.82 5.51 6.28
N ILE A 68 -6.97 6.44 7.22
CA ILE A 68 -7.85 6.30 8.38
C ILE A 68 -9.25 6.89 8.12
N SER A 69 -9.42 7.66 7.04
CA SER A 69 -10.66 8.40 6.77
C SER A 69 -11.80 7.50 6.31
N HIS A 70 -11.49 6.36 5.68
CA HIS A 70 -12.48 5.40 5.20
C HIS A 70 -12.59 4.15 6.11
N GLY A 71 -12.23 4.29 7.39
CA GLY A 71 -12.28 3.23 8.40
C GLY A 71 -10.95 2.48 8.57
N HIS A 72 -10.88 1.57 9.56
CA HIS A 72 -9.72 0.69 9.72
C HIS A 72 -9.75 -0.40 8.64
N TRP A 73 -9.08 -0.14 7.52
CA TRP A 73 -8.85 -1.13 6.45
C TRP A 73 -8.22 -2.43 6.97
N TYR A 74 -7.50 -2.33 8.08
CA TYR A 74 -6.88 -3.42 8.83
C TYR A 74 -7.28 -3.24 10.31
N ALA A 75 -8.44 -3.77 10.69
CA ALA A 75 -8.83 -3.98 12.09
C ALA A 75 -8.78 -5.48 12.40
#